data_AF-A0A806LEM2-F1
#
_entry.id   AF-A0A806LEM2-F1
#
_cell.length_a   1.000
_cell.length_b   1.000
_cell.length_c   1.000
_cell.angle_alpha   90.00
_cell.angle_beta   90.00
_cell.angle_gamma   90.00
#
_symmetry.space_group_name_H-M   'P 1'
#
loop_
_entity.id
_entity.type
_entity.pdbx_description
1 polymer ?
#
loop_
_entity_poly.entity_id
_entity_poly.type
_entity_poly.pdbx_seq_one_letter_code
_entity_poly.pdbx_strand_id
1 'polypeptide(L)'
;MTEFTGGINIPKDDIDFGDYVLIEQKRYGAPNEMFQFKVVGSYQSNSYRDVPMDAVDRDKKLHPHVVDVLHVICCGIDETTVDTVRKADVKLIKSRH
;
A
#
# COMPACT_ATOMS: atom_id res chain seq x y z
N MET A 1 -10.76 -16.85 -3.34
CA MET A 1 -9.96 -16.22 -4.41
C MET A 1 -10.58 -14.87 -4.67
N THR A 2 -9.94 -13.77 -4.25
CA THR A 2 -10.34 -12.42 -4.69
C THR A 2 -9.89 -12.29 -6.14
N GLU A 3 -10.84 -12.10 -7.05
CA GLU A 3 -10.57 -12.00 -8.48
C GLU A 3 -9.66 -10.81 -8.78
N PHE A 4 -8.70 -11.00 -9.68
CA PHE A 4 -7.88 -9.92 -10.24
C PHE A 4 -8.80 -9.04 -11.09
N THR A 5 -9.20 -7.87 -10.59
CA THR A 5 -10.20 -7.01 -11.27
C THR A 5 -9.65 -6.38 -12.53
N GLY A 6 -8.42 -5.85 -12.52
CA GLY A 6 -7.71 -5.34 -13.70
C GLY A 6 -8.54 -4.47 -14.68
N GLY A 7 -9.68 -3.90 -14.29
CA GLY A 7 -10.73 -3.64 -15.27
C GLY A 7 -12.02 -2.99 -14.75
N ILE A 8 -12.37 -1.91 -15.43
CA ILE A 8 -13.70 -1.48 -15.97
C ILE A 8 -14.88 -1.30 -14.99
N ASN A 9 -14.93 -1.93 -13.81
CA ASN A 9 -16.06 -1.83 -12.86
C ASN A 9 -15.64 -1.79 -11.38
N ILE A 10 -14.58 -1.05 -11.05
CA ILE A 10 -14.24 -0.78 -9.64
C ILE A 10 -15.16 0.36 -9.13
N PRO A 11 -15.72 0.27 -7.91
CA PRO A 11 -16.40 1.41 -7.30
C PRO A 11 -15.49 2.63 -7.36
N LYS A 12 -16.04 3.78 -7.77
CA LYS A 12 -15.27 5.01 -8.03
C LYS A 12 -14.34 5.44 -6.90
N ASP A 13 -14.66 5.05 -5.66
CA ASP A 13 -13.94 5.41 -4.45
C ASP A 13 -13.09 4.27 -3.87
N ASP A 14 -12.93 3.16 -4.60
CA ASP A 14 -12.10 2.04 -4.17
C ASP A 14 -10.70 2.06 -4.82
N ILE A 15 -9.72 1.46 -4.15
CA ILE A 15 -8.32 1.42 -4.59
C ILE A 15 -8.10 0.18 -5.46
N ASP A 16 -7.63 0.37 -6.68
CA ASP A 16 -7.28 -0.71 -7.60
C ASP A 16 -5.89 -0.57 -8.23
N PHE A 17 -5.51 -1.55 -9.04
CA PHE A 17 -4.31 -1.58 -9.83
C PHE A 17 -4.10 -0.29 -10.64
N GLY A 18 -2.90 0.28 -10.52
CA GLY A 18 -2.49 1.50 -11.23
C GLY A 18 -2.82 2.80 -10.49
N ASP A 19 -3.60 2.74 -9.40
CA ASP A 19 -3.81 3.90 -8.54
C ASP A 19 -2.54 4.28 -7.78
N TYR A 20 -2.51 5.53 -7.34
CA TYR A 20 -1.45 6.05 -6.48
C TYR A 20 -1.99 6.33 -5.09
N VAL A 21 -1.24 5.91 -4.08
CA VAL A 21 -1.56 6.09 -2.66
C VAL A 21 -0.39 6.77 -1.94
N LEU A 22 -0.70 7.48 -0.86
CA LEU A 22 0.27 7.97 0.11
C LEU A 22 0.34 7.04 1.30
N ILE A 23 1.57 6.70 1.69
CA ILE A 23 1.86 5.89 2.86
C ILE A 23 2.82 6.67 3.75
N GLU A 24 2.52 6.71 5.05
CA GLU A 24 3.36 7.38 6.03
C GLU A 24 4.67 6.60 6.22
N GLN A 25 5.81 7.28 6.09
CA GLN A 25 7.13 6.75 6.40
C GLN A 25 7.71 7.45 7.61
N LYS A 26 8.30 6.65 8.49
CA LYS A 26 8.96 7.11 9.71
C LYS A 26 10.26 7.83 9.37
N ARG A 27 10.44 9.03 9.91
CA ARG A 27 11.69 9.80 9.82
C ARG A 27 12.36 9.92 11.18
N TYR A 28 13.65 9.64 11.24
CA TYR A 28 14.43 9.74 12.48
C TYR A 28 14.89 11.19 12.70
N GLY A 29 14.46 11.79 13.82
CA GLY A 29 14.82 13.17 14.17
C GLY A 29 14.02 14.26 13.43
N ALA A 30 12.96 13.88 12.69
CA ALA A 30 12.03 14.79 12.02
C ALA A 30 10.61 14.20 12.04
N PRO A 31 9.56 15.00 11.81
CA PRO A 31 8.21 14.47 11.62
C PRO A 31 8.16 13.45 10.48
N ASN A 32 7.28 12.46 10.60
CA ASN A 32 7.01 11.50 9.54
C ASN A 32 6.53 12.19 8.26
N GLU A 33 6.73 11.53 7.13
CA GLU A 33 6.44 12.09 5.81
C GLU A 33 5.65 11.10 4.95
N MET A 34 4.76 11.63 4.12
CA MET A 34 3.91 10.84 3.23
C MET A 34 4.62 10.63 1.90
N PHE A 35 4.86 9.37 1.53
CA PHE A 35 5.48 9.02 0.25
C PHE A 35 4.45 8.43 -0.70
N GLN A 36 4.63 8.70 -2.00
CA GLN A 36 3.75 8.18 -3.05
C GLN A 36 4.17 6.77 -3.47
N PHE A 37 3.19 5.89 -3.56
CA PHE A 37 3.34 4.52 -4.04
C PHE A 37 2.34 4.23 -5.15
N LYS A 38 2.73 3.38 -6.09
CA LYS A 38 1.84 2.81 -7.10
C LYS A 38 1.29 1.48 -6.60
N VAL A 39 -0.02 1.28 -6.72
CA VAL A 39 -0.68 0.01 -6.42
C VAL A 39 -0.50 -0.95 -7.59
N VAL A 40 0.04 -2.14 -7.31
CA VAL A 40 0.27 -3.20 -8.30
C VAL A 40 -0.54 -4.47 -8.03
N GLY A 41 -1.32 -4.49 -6.95
CA GLY A 41 -2.28 -5.56 -6.66
C GLY A 41 -2.96 -5.38 -5.31
N SER A 42 -4.05 -6.11 -5.10
CA SER A 42 -4.80 -6.16 -3.84
C SER A 42 -5.26 -7.59 -3.56
N TYR A 43 -5.29 -7.97 -2.29
CA TYR A 43 -5.76 -9.29 -1.82
C TYR A 43 -5.95 -9.28 -0.30
N GLN A 44 -6.36 -10.42 0.26
CA GLN A 44 -6.52 -10.58 1.70
C GLN A 44 -5.32 -11.30 2.33
N SER A 45 -4.76 -10.72 3.39
CA SER A 45 -3.60 -11.26 4.11
C SER A 45 -3.65 -10.86 5.57
N ASN A 46 -3.09 -11.71 6.44
CA ASN A 46 -2.74 -11.32 7.80
C ASN A 46 -1.24 -11.02 7.96
N SER A 47 -0.47 -11.04 6.88
CA SER A 47 0.95 -10.66 6.88
C SER A 47 1.19 -9.44 6.00
N TYR A 48 1.63 -8.35 6.63
CA TYR A 48 1.89 -7.04 6.00
C TYR A 48 2.82 -6.18 6.88
N ARG A 49 3.39 -5.11 6.33
CA ARG A 49 4.23 -4.14 7.05
C ARG A 49 3.38 -3.12 7.79
N ASP A 50 3.84 -2.72 8.97
CA ASP A 50 3.18 -1.68 9.75
C ASP A 50 3.39 -0.30 9.12
N VAL A 51 2.40 0.58 9.28
CA VAL A 51 2.47 2.00 8.95
C VAL A 51 2.43 2.79 10.28
N PRO A 52 3.32 3.77 10.51
CA PRO A 52 4.33 4.31 9.60
C PRO A 52 5.44 3.32 9.22
N MET A 53 5.77 3.24 7.93
CA MET A 53 6.81 2.33 7.44
C MET A 53 8.18 2.76 7.96
N ASP A 54 8.92 1.82 8.52
CA ASP A 54 10.26 2.07 9.06
C ASP A 54 11.32 1.51 8.10
N ALA A 55 12.32 2.32 7.77
CA ALA A 55 13.43 1.89 6.93
C ALA A 55 14.32 0.81 7.60
N VAL A 56 14.30 0.73 8.94
CA VAL A 56 15.03 -0.27 9.72
C VAL A 56 14.21 -1.57 9.86
N ASP A 57 12.89 -1.47 9.95
CA ASP A 57 11.97 -2.61 10.06
C ASP A 57 11.25 -2.84 8.71
N ARG A 58 11.94 -3.57 7.83
CA ARG A 58 11.52 -3.80 6.45
C ARG A 58 10.64 -5.04 6.25
N ASP A 59 10.53 -5.88 7.26
CA ASP A 59 9.87 -7.17 7.13
C ASP A 59 8.37 -7.08 7.36
N LYS A 60 7.62 -7.97 6.71
CA LYS A 60 6.20 -8.16 6.97
C LYS A 60 6.04 -8.83 8.34
N LYS A 61 5.08 -8.34 9.11
CA LYS A 61 4.71 -8.95 10.40
C LYS A 61 3.44 -9.75 10.27
N LEU A 62 3.30 -10.77 11.12
CA LEU A 62 2.07 -11.55 11.23
C LEU A 62 1.11 -10.85 12.20
N HIS A 63 -0.12 -10.65 11.75
CA HIS A 63 -1.19 -10.01 12.50
C HIS A 63 -2.32 -11.01 12.82
N PRO A 64 -3.15 -10.77 13.86
CA PRO A 64 -4.16 -11.74 14.30
C PRO A 64 -5.32 -11.95 13.32
N HIS A 65 -5.64 -10.95 12.50
CA HIS A 65 -6.80 -10.97 11.59
C HIS A 65 -6.37 -10.83 10.15
N VAL A 66 -7.07 -11.54 9.26
CA VAL A 66 -6.96 -11.35 7.82
C VAL A 66 -7.66 -10.05 7.44
N VAL A 67 -6.98 -9.20 6.70
CA VAL A 67 -7.46 -7.89 6.26
C VAL A 67 -7.15 -7.68 4.78
N ASP A 68 -7.81 -6.69 4.18
CA ASP A 68 -7.46 -6.26 2.82
C ASP A 68 -6.10 -5.55 2.83
N VAL A 69 -5.20 -6.02 1.98
CA VAL A 69 -3.85 -5.50 1.80
C VAL A 69 -3.61 -5.08 0.36
N LEU A 70 -2.63 -4.19 0.18
CA LEU A 70 -2.17 -3.70 -1.11
C LEU A 70 -0.73 -4.11 -1.33
N HIS A 71 -0.42 -4.55 -2.55
CA HIS A 71 0.95 -4.57 -3.06
C HIS A 71 1.27 -3.22 -3.67
N VAL A 72 2.35 -2.62 -3.19
CA VAL A 72 2.72 -1.24 -3.51
C VAL A 72 4.20 -1.13 -3.83
N ILE A 73 4.52 -0.25 -4.76
CA ILE A 73 5.90 0.07 -5.16
C ILE A 73 6.14 1.55 -4.90
N CYS A 74 7.22 1.87 -4.18
CA CYS A 74 7.58 3.26 -3.88
C CYS A 74 8.02 3.97 -5.16
N CYS A 75 7.37 5.08 -5.53
CA CYS A 75 7.72 5.83 -6.72
C CYS A 75 8.99 6.67 -6.49
N GLY A 76 9.88 6.73 -7.49
CA GLY A 76 11.01 7.66 -7.49
C GLY A 76 12.19 7.30 -6.56
N ILE A 77 12.20 6.11 -5.95
CA ILE A 77 13.31 5.62 -5.12
C ILE A 77 13.81 4.28 -5.64
N ASP A 78 13.06 3.21 -5.39
CA ASP A 78 13.41 1.85 -5.77
C ASP A 78 12.15 1.11 -6.21
N GLU A 79 12.01 0.93 -7.51
CA GLU A 79 10.85 0.27 -8.12
C GLU A 79 11.01 -1.25 -8.23
N THR A 80 12.11 -1.82 -7.71
CA THR A 80 12.37 -3.27 -7.75
C THR A 80 11.75 -4.03 -6.58
N THR A 81 11.32 -3.30 -5.55
CA THR A 81 10.76 -3.88 -4.33
C THR A 81 9.24 -3.67 -4.25
N VAL A 82 8.53 -4.73 -3.90
CA VAL A 82 7.08 -4.70 -3.69
C VAL A 82 6.81 -4.87 -2.20
N ASP A 83 6.27 -3.82 -1.59
CA ASP A 83 5.83 -3.84 -0.20
C ASP A 83 4.37 -4.29 -0.10
N THR A 84 4.02 -4.88 1.04
CA THR A 84 2.63 -5.25 1.37
C THR A 84 2.18 -4.43 2.56
N VAL A 85 1.13 -3.63 2.40
CA VAL A 85 0.58 -2.76 3.45
C VAL A 85 -0.91 -2.97 3.59
N ARG A 86 -1.47 -2.66 4.76
CA ARG A 86 -2.92 -2.72 4.99
C ARG A 86 -3.61 -1.60 4.23
N LYS A 87 -4.70 -1.92 3.52
CA LYS A 87 -5.49 -0.95 2.72
C LYS A 87 -6.04 0.21 3.55
N ALA A 88 -6.37 -0.02 4.82
CA ALA A 88 -6.88 1.00 5.73
C ALA A 88 -5.85 2.06 6.15
N ASP A 89 -4.55 1.78 5.98
CA ASP A 89 -3.47 2.65 6.47
C ASP A 89 -2.90 3.57 5.38
N VAL A 90 -3.52 3.58 4.19
CA VAL A 90 -3.07 4.38 3.04
C VAL A 90 -4.07 5.47 2.69
N LYS A 91 -3.60 6.53 2.02
CA LYS A 91 -4.47 7.61 1.49
C LYS A 91 -4.44 7.62 -0.04
N LEU A 92 -5.59 7.42 -0.68
CA LEU A 92 -5.71 7.50 -2.13
C LEU A 92 -5.42 8.93 -2.63
N ILE A 93 -4.55 9.09 -3.64
CA ILE A 93 -4.14 10.41 -4.16
C ILE A 93 -5.14 10.96 -5.18
N LYS A 94 -5.78 10.11 -5.97
CA LYS A 94 -7.01 10.37 -6.77
C LYS A 94 -7.29 9.17 -7.66
N SER A 95 -8.57 8.79 -7.76
CA SER A 95 -9.09 7.95 -8.84
C SER A 95 -8.88 8.65 -10.19
N ARG A 96 -8.54 7.89 -11.22
CA ARG A 96 -8.55 8.34 -12.62
C ARG A 96 -9.89 9.01 -12.98
N HIS A 97 -9.78 10.04 -13.83
CA HIS A 97 -10.87 10.73 -14.53
C HIS A 97 -11.67 9.78 -15.43
#